data_AF-A0A2T6B8E3-F1
#
_entry.id   AF-A0A2T6B8E3-F1
#
_cell.length_a   1.000
_cell.length_b   1.000
_cell.length_c   1.000
_cell.angle_alpha   90.00
_cell.angle_beta   90.00
_cell.angle_gamma   90.00
#
_symmetry.space_group_name_H-M   'P 1'
#
loop_
_entity.id
_entity.type
_entity.pdbx_description
1 polymer ?
#
loop_
_entity_poly.entity_id
_entity_poly.type
_entity_poly.pdbx_seq_one_letter_code
_entity_poly.pdbx_strand_id
1 'polypeptide(L)'
;MNRLTGADPTAPVPEAPQEVTGPEAARYRNMHGRFFRLLGGLGRLKARRRALYRRIDGVKRSWFGHVANVRAALAEKHGAVVVREDLSVLAVEKKDVAYRGRTFNKLINNGAKGQYTRRADDTLEWRGIATLKLPSFYSSSTDWRTGTVDRGQRSGSRFRAPDGAEWDADLHAAELLARWLFLRPKPAAPAAAPTL
;
A
#
# COMPACT_ATOMS: atom_id res chain seq x y z
N MET A 1 -22.89 -29.35 -26.14
CA MET A 1 -24.25 -28.81 -26.23
C MET A 1 -24.56 -28.34 -27.63
N ASN A 2 -23.79 -27.40 -28.21
CA ASN A 2 -24.01 -26.95 -29.59
C ASN A 2 -23.93 -28.09 -30.64
N ARG A 3 -23.02 -29.05 -30.44
CA ARG A 3 -22.96 -30.27 -31.27
C ARG A 3 -24.25 -31.11 -31.25
N LEU A 4 -25.04 -31.05 -30.16
CA LEU A 4 -26.31 -31.79 -30.03
C LEU A 4 -27.49 -31.02 -30.64
N THR A 5 -27.31 -29.73 -30.93
CA THR A 5 -28.33 -28.87 -31.55
C THR A 5 -28.00 -28.50 -32.99
N GLY A 6 -26.90 -29.01 -33.55
CA GLY A 6 -26.41 -28.64 -34.88
C GLY A 6 -25.83 -27.23 -34.97
N ALA A 7 -25.70 -26.50 -33.85
CA ALA A 7 -25.12 -25.16 -33.81
C ALA A 7 -23.58 -25.20 -33.88
N ASP A 8 -22.98 -24.09 -34.33
CA ASP A 8 -21.53 -23.90 -34.37
C ASP A 8 -20.88 -24.29 -33.02
N PRO A 9 -19.86 -25.16 -33.00
CA PRO A 9 -19.17 -25.57 -31.77
C PRO A 9 -18.62 -24.44 -30.91
N THR A 10 -18.31 -23.29 -31.50
CA THR A 10 -17.70 -22.12 -30.85
C THR A 10 -18.73 -21.06 -30.41
N ALA A 11 -19.97 -21.17 -30.89
CA ALA A 11 -21.01 -20.20 -30.55
C ALA A 11 -21.37 -20.25 -29.04
N PRO A 12 -21.78 -19.12 -28.45
CA PRO A 12 -22.32 -19.13 -27.09
C PRO A 12 -23.58 -19.99 -27.00
N VAL A 13 -23.70 -20.77 -25.91
CA VAL A 13 -24.88 -21.60 -25.65
C VAL A 13 -26.07 -20.70 -25.29
N PRO A 14 -27.23 -20.81 -25.96
CA PRO A 14 -28.42 -20.01 -25.64
C PRO A 14 -28.98 -20.30 -24.25
N GLU A 15 -29.51 -19.27 -23.58
CA GLU A 15 -30.07 -19.37 -22.22
C GLU A 15 -31.39 -20.14 -22.19
N ALA A 16 -32.19 -20.08 -23.25
CA ALA A 16 -33.33 -20.96 -23.42
C ALA A 16 -32.89 -22.30 -24.04
N PRO A 17 -33.37 -23.45 -23.52
CA PRO A 17 -33.10 -24.74 -24.15
C PRO A 17 -33.74 -24.79 -25.53
N GLN A 18 -32.98 -25.23 -26.53
CA GLN A 18 -33.48 -25.43 -27.88
C GLN A 18 -34.28 -26.73 -27.98
N GLU A 19 -35.24 -26.78 -28.91
CA GLU A 19 -35.97 -28.02 -29.20
C GLU A 19 -35.03 -29.03 -29.87
N VAL A 20 -34.79 -30.13 -29.16
CA VAL A 20 -34.03 -31.28 -29.64
C VAL A 20 -34.96 -32.49 -29.62
N THR A 21 -35.11 -33.15 -30.77
CA THR A 21 -35.94 -34.35 -30.93
C THR A 21 -35.09 -35.62 -30.93
N GLY A 22 -35.68 -36.75 -30.52
CA GLY A 22 -35.02 -38.06 -30.52
C GLY A 22 -34.43 -38.48 -29.16
N PRO A 23 -33.66 -39.59 -29.11
CA PRO A 23 -33.22 -40.22 -27.86
C PRO A 23 -32.27 -39.35 -27.02
N GLU A 24 -31.62 -38.36 -27.63
CA GLU A 24 -30.70 -37.45 -26.93
C GLU A 24 -31.38 -36.23 -26.29
N ALA A 25 -32.68 -36.01 -26.53
CA ALA A 25 -33.43 -34.85 -26.05
C ALA A 25 -33.39 -34.71 -24.52
N ALA A 26 -33.57 -35.83 -23.80
CA ALA A 26 -33.51 -35.85 -22.34
C ALA A 26 -32.10 -35.51 -21.81
N ARG A 27 -31.06 -36.05 -22.47
CA ARG A 27 -29.66 -35.78 -22.13
C ARG A 27 -29.31 -34.30 -22.35
N TYR A 28 -29.74 -33.72 -23.47
CA TYR A 28 -29.55 -32.31 -23.78
C TYR A 28 -30.18 -31.40 -22.71
N ARG A 29 -31.47 -31.61 -22.38
CA ARG A 29 -32.18 -30.83 -21.35
C ARG A 29 -31.48 -30.89 -19.99
N ASN A 30 -31.04 -32.08 -19.58
CA ASN A 30 -30.32 -32.26 -18.32
C ASN A 30 -28.97 -31.54 -18.31
N MET A 31 -28.20 -31.63 -19.40
CA MET A 31 -26.92 -30.93 -19.54
C MET A 31 -27.10 -29.42 -19.54
N HIS A 32 -28.07 -28.91 -20.30
CA HIS A 32 -28.41 -27.48 -20.41
C HIS A 32 -28.81 -26.91 -19.04
N GLY A 33 -29.76 -27.57 -18.36
CA GLY A 33 -30.17 -27.18 -17.01
C GLY A 33 -29.03 -27.23 -15.99
N ARG A 34 -28.13 -28.22 -16.07
CA ARG A 34 -26.94 -28.28 -15.20
C ARG A 34 -25.96 -27.15 -15.49
N PHE A 35 -25.70 -26.83 -16.75
CA PHE A 35 -24.78 -25.78 -17.15
C PHE A 35 -25.23 -24.39 -16.67
N PHE A 36 -26.46 -23.98 -16.95
CA PHE A 36 -26.95 -22.67 -16.51
C PHE A 36 -27.10 -22.56 -15.00
N ARG A 37 -27.42 -23.67 -14.31
CA ARG A 37 -27.39 -23.72 -12.83
C ARG A 37 -25.98 -23.45 -12.28
N LEU A 38 -24.95 -24.09 -12.86
CA LEU A 38 -23.56 -23.87 -12.46
C LEU A 38 -23.09 -22.47 -12.82
N LEU A 39 -23.44 -21.96 -14.01
CA LEU A 39 -23.12 -20.61 -14.45
C LEU A 39 -23.74 -19.55 -13.52
N GLY A 40 -25.01 -19.73 -13.13
CA GLY A 40 -25.67 -18.90 -12.12
C GLY A 40 -25.00 -18.99 -10.75
N GLY A 41 -24.53 -20.19 -10.36
CA GLY A 41 -23.71 -20.38 -9.15
C GLY A 41 -22.41 -19.58 -9.19
N LEU A 42 -21.68 -19.63 -10.31
CA LEU A 42 -20.47 -18.84 -10.53
C LEU A 42 -20.75 -17.33 -10.51
N GLY A 43 -21.88 -16.90 -11.10
CA GLY A 43 -22.36 -15.53 -11.06
C GLY A 43 -22.55 -15.03 -9.61
N ARG A 44 -23.23 -15.83 -8.78
CA ARG A 44 -23.42 -15.54 -7.35
C ARG A 44 -22.09 -15.48 -6.58
N LEU A 45 -21.16 -16.40 -6.85
CA LEU A 45 -19.82 -16.38 -6.24
C LEU A 45 -19.03 -15.12 -6.62
N LYS A 46 -19.04 -14.74 -7.91
CA LYS A 46 -18.42 -13.50 -8.39
C LYS A 46 -19.06 -12.27 -7.74
N ALA A 47 -20.38 -12.23 -7.62
CA ALA A 47 -21.09 -11.14 -6.95
C ALA A 47 -20.71 -11.05 -5.45
N ARG A 48 -20.67 -12.19 -4.74
CA ARG A 48 -20.26 -12.25 -3.33
C ARG A 48 -18.80 -11.80 -3.14
N ARG A 49 -17.90 -12.21 -4.04
CA ARG A 49 -16.50 -11.75 -4.04
C ARG A 49 -16.40 -10.23 -4.19
N ARG A 50 -17.12 -9.64 -5.16
CA ARG A 50 -17.17 -8.18 -5.34
C ARG A 50 -17.74 -7.46 -4.12
N ALA A 51 -18.79 -7.99 -3.50
CA ALA A 51 -19.36 -7.43 -2.29
C ALA A 51 -18.35 -7.43 -1.12
N LEU A 52 -17.62 -8.53 -0.94
CA LEU A 52 -16.57 -8.62 0.08
C LEU A 52 -15.46 -7.60 -0.17
N TYR A 53 -14.98 -7.49 -1.41
CA TYR A 53 -13.95 -6.50 -1.76
C TYR A 53 -14.42 -5.06 -1.51
N ARG A 54 -15.69 -4.73 -1.81
CA ARG A 54 -16.25 -3.41 -1.46
C ARG A 54 -16.28 -3.16 0.04
N ARG A 55 -16.62 -4.15 0.86
CA ARG A 55 -16.58 -4.03 2.33
C ARG A 55 -15.16 -3.80 2.84
N ILE A 56 -14.21 -4.60 2.35
CA ILE A 56 -12.79 -4.44 2.69
C ILE A 56 -12.32 -3.04 2.30
N ASP A 57 -12.66 -2.56 1.10
CA ASP A 57 -12.30 -1.22 0.65
C ASP A 57 -12.91 -0.13 1.54
N GLY A 58 -14.17 -0.28 1.97
CA GLY A 58 -14.81 0.61 2.93
C GLY A 58 -14.07 0.69 4.27
N VAL A 59 -13.68 -0.45 4.83
CA VAL A 59 -12.89 -0.51 6.07
C VAL A 59 -11.53 0.19 5.88
N LYS A 60 -10.86 -0.05 4.75
CA LYS A 60 -9.59 0.62 4.42
C LYS A 60 -9.73 2.14 4.39
N ARG A 61 -10.73 2.65 3.68
CA ARG A 61 -10.99 4.10 3.56
C ARG A 61 -11.30 4.73 4.92
N SER A 62 -12.12 4.06 5.74
CA SER A 62 -12.46 4.51 7.09
C SER A 62 -11.20 4.61 7.96
N TRP A 63 -10.40 3.54 8.00
CA TRP A 63 -9.14 3.52 8.75
C TRP A 63 -8.16 4.61 8.29
N PHE A 64 -7.99 4.78 6.97
CA PHE A 64 -7.13 5.84 6.42
C PHE A 64 -7.60 7.23 6.81
N GLY A 65 -8.91 7.48 6.78
CA GLY A 65 -9.49 8.73 7.27
C GLY A 65 -9.22 8.94 8.77
N HIS A 66 -9.36 7.90 9.59
CA HIS A 66 -9.06 7.99 11.02
C HIS A 66 -7.59 8.38 11.28
N VAL A 67 -6.64 7.67 10.67
CA VAL A 67 -5.20 7.95 10.86
C VAL A 67 -4.81 9.33 10.33
N ALA A 68 -5.33 9.74 9.16
CA ALA A 68 -5.10 11.07 8.60
C ALA A 68 -5.62 12.18 9.54
N ASN A 69 -6.80 11.99 10.14
CA ASN A 69 -7.36 12.93 11.10
C ASN A 69 -6.55 13.01 12.39
N VAL A 70 -6.08 11.87 12.93
CA VAL A 70 -5.20 11.86 14.11
C VAL A 70 -3.92 12.67 13.83
N ARG A 71 -3.31 12.49 12.65
CA ARG A 71 -2.14 13.26 12.24
C ARG A 71 -2.43 14.77 12.14
N ALA A 72 -3.53 15.14 11.49
CA ALA A 72 -3.91 16.54 11.35
C ALA A 72 -4.20 17.19 12.70
N ALA A 73 -4.94 16.51 13.58
CA ALA A 73 -5.23 17.00 14.93
C ALA A 73 -3.96 17.21 15.76
N LEU A 74 -2.96 16.31 15.61
CA LEU A 74 -1.67 16.48 16.27
C LEU A 74 -0.91 17.70 15.74
N ALA A 75 -0.90 17.89 14.42
CA ALA A 75 -0.27 19.06 13.81
C ALA A 75 -0.93 20.38 14.23
N GLU A 76 -2.26 20.44 14.23
CA GLU A 76 -3.04 21.59 14.72
C GLU A 76 -2.73 21.91 16.18
N LYS A 77 -2.76 20.89 17.06
CA LYS A 77 -2.48 21.04 18.48
C LYS A 77 -1.13 21.72 18.75
N HIS A 78 -0.15 21.46 17.90
CA HIS A 78 1.22 21.96 18.06
C HIS A 78 1.56 23.13 17.11
N GLY A 79 0.62 23.61 16.31
CA GLY A 79 0.91 24.63 15.28
C GLY A 79 2.03 24.21 14.31
N ALA A 80 2.13 22.90 14.04
CA ALA A 80 3.31 22.32 13.43
C ALA A 80 3.18 22.24 11.89
N VAL A 81 4.32 22.42 11.22
CA VAL A 81 4.49 22.03 9.82
C VAL A 81 4.68 20.52 9.75
N VAL A 82 4.03 19.87 8.80
CA VAL A 82 4.14 18.43 8.61
C VAL A 82 5.21 18.11 7.58
N VAL A 83 6.33 17.54 8.02
CA VAL A 83 7.39 17.07 7.12
C VAL A 83 7.22 15.58 6.84
N ARG A 84 7.38 15.18 5.58
CA ARG A 84 7.30 13.79 5.15
C ARG A 84 8.24 13.48 4.00
N GLU A 85 8.54 12.21 3.84
CA GLU A 85 9.27 11.73 2.68
C GLU A 85 8.36 11.52 1.47
N ASP A 86 8.95 11.73 0.29
CA ASP A 86 8.49 11.26 -1.00
C ASP A 86 8.93 9.81 -1.21
N LEU A 87 8.30 8.92 -0.46
CA LEU A 87 8.59 7.51 -0.62
C LEU A 87 7.84 6.96 -1.85
N SER A 88 8.52 6.88 -3.00
CA SER A 88 8.14 6.00 -4.12
C SER A 88 8.47 4.52 -3.83
N VAL A 89 9.22 4.22 -2.76
CA VAL A 89 9.80 2.91 -2.46
C VAL A 89 8.89 2.01 -1.61
N LEU A 90 8.88 0.71 -1.92
CA LEU A 90 8.15 -0.36 -1.21
C LEU A 90 8.51 -0.39 0.29
N ALA A 91 7.53 -0.65 1.17
CA ALA A 91 7.80 -0.76 2.60
C ALA A 91 8.49 -2.11 2.89
N VAL A 92 9.65 -2.08 3.53
CA VAL A 92 10.32 -3.30 3.97
C VAL A 92 9.47 -3.96 5.06
N GLU A 93 9.01 -5.19 4.83
CA GLU A 93 8.22 -5.92 5.82
C GLU A 93 9.07 -6.20 7.07
N LYS A 94 8.66 -5.65 8.22
CA LYS A 94 9.27 -5.95 9.51
C LYS A 94 8.92 -7.39 9.90
N LYS A 95 9.93 -8.23 10.14
CA LYS A 95 9.77 -9.66 10.52
C LYS A 95 9.16 -9.85 11.92
N ASP A 96 9.15 -8.83 12.78
CA ASP A 96 8.73 -8.93 14.17
C ASP A 96 7.22 -9.22 14.34
N VAL A 97 6.96 -10.38 14.96
CA VAL A 97 5.74 -10.78 15.70
C VAL A 97 4.74 -9.67 16.03
N ALA A 98 5.22 -8.82 16.92
CA ALA A 98 4.46 -7.94 17.79
C ALA A 98 4.32 -6.51 17.24
N TYR A 99 4.90 -6.22 16.08
CA TYR A 99 4.83 -4.89 15.49
C TYR A 99 3.39 -4.56 15.05
N ARG A 100 2.73 -3.65 15.78
CA ARG A 100 1.34 -3.21 15.52
C ARG A 100 1.13 -2.70 14.08
N GLY A 101 2.17 -2.15 13.45
CA GLY A 101 2.12 -1.67 12.08
C GLY A 101 2.29 -2.75 11.00
N ARG A 102 2.44 -4.03 11.35
CA ARG A 102 2.69 -5.12 10.37
C ARG A 102 1.56 -5.26 9.35
N THR A 103 0.30 -5.24 9.83
CA THR A 103 -0.88 -5.33 8.97
C THR A 103 -0.99 -4.10 8.07
N PHE A 104 -0.61 -2.93 8.59
CA PHE A 104 -0.51 -1.70 7.80
C PHE A 104 0.58 -1.82 6.72
N ASN A 105 1.77 -2.31 7.06
CA ASN A 105 2.85 -2.51 6.08
C ASN A 105 2.46 -3.49 4.97
N LYS A 106 1.82 -4.61 5.31
CA LYS A 106 1.26 -5.55 4.31
C LYS A 106 0.22 -4.86 3.41
N LEU A 107 -0.61 -4.00 3.99
CA LEU A 107 -1.65 -3.28 3.26
C LEU A 107 -1.07 -2.19 2.34
N ILE A 108 -0.05 -1.48 2.80
CA ILE A 108 0.76 -0.51 2.05
C ILE A 108 1.47 -1.20 0.87
N ASN A 109 2.07 -2.38 1.11
CA ASN A 109 2.73 -3.21 0.09
C ASN A 109 1.77 -3.79 -0.95
N ASN A 110 0.50 -4.02 -0.58
CA ASN A 110 -0.57 -4.40 -1.51
C ASN A 110 -1.19 -3.21 -2.27
N GLY A 111 -0.43 -2.16 -2.51
CA GLY A 111 -0.82 -1.02 -3.36
C GLY A 111 -1.66 0.07 -2.70
N ALA A 112 -1.93 0.00 -1.40
CA ALA A 112 -2.77 1.00 -0.72
C ALA A 112 -2.00 2.26 -0.27
N LYS A 113 -0.67 2.30 -0.44
CA LYS A 113 0.19 3.41 -0.05
C LYS A 113 -0.19 4.74 -0.66
N GLY A 114 -0.40 4.76 -1.97
CA GLY A 114 -0.76 5.97 -2.71
C GLY A 114 -2.12 6.52 -2.28
N GLN A 115 -3.08 5.63 -1.99
CA GLN A 115 -4.41 6.03 -1.53
C GLN A 115 -4.36 6.69 -0.15
N TYR A 116 -3.60 6.11 0.79
CA TYR A 116 -3.40 6.72 2.11
C TYR A 116 -2.65 8.06 2.00
N THR A 117 -1.55 8.10 1.24
CA THR A 117 -0.74 9.30 1.01
C THR A 117 -1.59 10.46 0.52
N ARG A 118 -2.35 10.27 -0.57
CA ARG A 118 -3.23 11.32 -1.11
C ARG A 118 -4.25 11.77 -0.09
N ARG A 119 -4.98 10.84 0.54
CA ARG A 119 -5.99 11.19 1.53
C ARG A 119 -5.42 11.95 2.72
N ALA A 120 -4.23 11.58 3.19
CA ALA A 120 -3.56 12.28 4.27
C ALA A 120 -3.15 13.69 3.84
N ASP A 121 -2.61 13.86 2.63
CA ASP A 121 -2.24 15.16 2.08
C ASP A 121 -3.47 16.05 1.88
N ASP A 122 -4.53 15.54 1.26
CA ASP A 122 -5.81 16.25 1.07
C ASP A 122 -6.40 16.71 2.43
N THR A 123 -6.27 15.88 3.47
CA THR A 123 -6.76 16.21 4.82
C THR A 123 -5.96 17.36 5.44
N LEU A 124 -4.64 17.37 5.26
CA LEU A 124 -3.77 18.44 5.76
C LEU A 124 -4.02 19.74 4.99
N GLU A 125 -4.11 19.65 3.66
CA GLU A 125 -4.37 20.78 2.77
C GLU A 125 -5.73 21.43 3.07
N TRP A 126 -6.79 20.62 3.20
CA TRP A 126 -8.13 21.11 3.56
C TRP A 126 -8.15 21.88 4.89
N ARG A 127 -7.28 21.51 5.82
CA ARG A 127 -7.14 22.16 7.14
C ARG A 127 -6.13 23.31 7.15
N GLY A 128 -5.54 23.66 6.01
CA GLY A 128 -4.53 24.72 5.89
C GLY A 128 -3.20 24.40 6.56
N ILE A 129 -2.90 23.11 6.80
CA ILE A 129 -1.68 22.69 7.49
C ILE A 129 -0.55 22.57 6.47
N ALA A 130 0.47 23.41 6.63
CA ALA A 130 1.65 23.41 5.77
C ALA A 130 2.33 22.04 5.79
N THR A 131 2.60 21.50 4.60
CA THR A 131 3.21 20.19 4.41
C THR A 131 4.45 20.30 3.53
N LEU A 132 5.55 19.69 3.94
CA LEU A 132 6.81 19.64 3.20
C LEU A 132 7.13 18.21 2.82
N LYS A 133 7.43 18.01 1.53
CA LYS A 133 7.74 16.72 0.95
C LYS A 133 9.22 16.67 0.59
N LEU A 134 9.95 15.75 1.21
CA LEU A 134 11.40 15.62 1.07
C LEU A 134 11.77 14.36 0.27
N PRO A 135 12.83 14.36 -0.53
CA PRO A 135 13.35 13.14 -1.15
C PRO A 135 13.67 12.08 -0.08
N SER A 136 13.32 10.81 -0.33
CA SER A 136 13.48 9.73 0.67
C SER A 136 14.89 9.15 0.77
N PHE A 137 15.92 9.89 0.36
CA PHE A 137 17.27 9.33 0.29
C PHE A 137 17.87 9.22 1.69
N TYR A 138 18.17 7.98 2.10
CA TYR A 138 18.94 7.65 3.30
C TYR A 138 18.36 8.09 4.65
N SER A 139 17.09 8.48 4.70
CA SER A 139 16.48 8.98 5.94
C SER A 139 16.48 7.97 7.09
N SER A 140 16.39 6.68 6.75
CA SER A 140 16.39 5.58 7.70
C SER A 140 17.79 5.09 8.07
N SER A 141 18.84 5.59 7.40
CA SER A 141 20.22 5.11 7.48
C SER A 141 21.22 6.26 7.65
N THR A 142 20.75 7.41 8.11
CA THR A 142 21.59 8.59 8.36
C THR A 142 21.47 8.93 9.83
N ASP A 143 22.59 8.99 10.54
CA ASP A 143 22.65 9.54 11.91
C ASP A 143 22.44 11.06 11.83
N TRP A 144 21.37 11.57 12.43
CA TRP A 144 21.04 12.99 12.36
C TRP A 144 22.03 13.88 13.13
N ARG A 145 22.82 13.30 14.04
CA ARG A 145 23.83 14.04 14.83
C ARG A 145 25.07 14.34 14.01
N THR A 146 25.50 13.38 13.19
CA THR A 146 26.79 13.41 12.48
C THR A 146 26.64 13.56 10.97
N GLY A 147 25.45 13.29 10.42
CA GLY A 147 25.21 13.20 8.98
C GLY A 147 25.81 11.94 8.34
N THR A 148 26.29 10.98 9.14
CA THR A 148 26.91 9.75 8.64
C THR A 148 25.84 8.83 8.06
N VAL A 149 26.02 8.43 6.80
CA VAL A 149 25.13 7.52 6.10
C VAL A 149 25.72 6.12 6.10
N ASP A 150 25.06 5.16 6.76
CA ASP A 150 25.42 3.75 6.68
C ASP A 150 24.16 2.85 6.77
N ARG A 151 23.99 2.00 5.76
CA ARG A 151 22.87 1.06 5.66
C ARG A 151 22.87 0.01 6.79
N GLY A 152 24.03 -0.27 7.38
CA GLY A 152 24.18 -1.16 8.54
C GLY A 152 23.65 -0.57 9.85
N GLN A 153 23.45 0.75 9.92
CA GLN A 153 22.98 1.42 11.13
C GLN A 153 21.54 1.04 11.50
N ARG A 154 20.72 0.61 10.53
CA ARG A 154 19.34 0.21 10.79
C ARG A 154 19.17 -1.30 10.78
N SER A 155 18.68 -1.84 11.89
CA SER A 155 18.26 -3.25 12.01
C SER A 155 16.86 -3.35 12.61
N GLY A 156 15.86 -3.58 11.76
CA GLY A 156 14.46 -3.73 12.18
C GLY A 156 13.87 -2.46 12.81
N SER A 157 13.63 -2.52 14.12
CA SER A 157 13.12 -1.41 14.95
C SER A 157 14.24 -0.58 15.59
N ARG A 158 15.50 -0.98 15.48
CA ARG A 158 16.63 -0.28 16.11
C ARG A 158 17.49 0.44 15.08
N PHE A 159 17.94 1.61 15.47
CA PHE A 159 19.02 2.35 14.81
C PHE A 159 20.22 2.37 15.76
N ARG A 160 21.40 1.96 15.28
CA ARG A 160 22.66 1.96 16.02
C ARG A 160 23.66 2.84 15.28
N ALA A 161 24.13 3.89 15.94
CA ALA A 161 25.15 4.79 15.40
C ALA A 161 26.57 4.20 15.57
N PRO A 162 27.59 4.73 14.86
CA PRO A 162 28.95 4.22 14.92
C PRO A 162 29.60 4.33 16.31
N ASP A 163 29.15 5.28 17.12
CA ASP A 163 29.57 5.46 18.52
C ASP A 163 28.88 4.51 19.50
N GLY A 164 28.04 3.60 19.00
CA GLY A 164 27.35 2.57 19.79
C GLY A 164 26.02 3.01 20.40
N ALA A 165 25.62 4.28 20.22
CA ALA A 165 24.33 4.76 20.71
C ALA A 165 23.16 4.14 19.92
N GLU A 166 22.05 3.87 20.60
CA GLU A 166 20.88 3.20 20.03
C GLU A 166 19.57 4.00 20.23
N TRP A 167 18.71 3.96 19.21
CA TRP A 167 17.37 4.54 19.24
C TRP A 167 16.33 3.64 18.56
N ASP A 168 15.06 3.96 18.76
CA ASP A 168 14.01 3.47 17.87
C ASP A 168 14.22 4.03 16.46
N ALA A 169 14.22 3.16 15.47
CA ALA A 169 14.56 3.52 14.09
C ALA A 169 13.50 4.37 13.40
N ASP A 170 12.23 4.28 13.82
CA ASP A 170 11.15 5.08 13.23
C ASP A 170 11.17 6.49 13.85
N LEU A 171 11.41 6.61 15.16
CA LEU A 171 11.60 7.91 15.83
C LEU A 171 12.86 8.63 15.34
N HIS A 172 13.99 7.93 15.23
CA HIS A 172 15.24 8.51 14.76
C HIS A 172 15.11 9.03 13.31
N ALA A 173 14.42 8.29 12.43
CA ALA A 173 14.13 8.76 11.08
C ALA A 173 13.19 9.98 11.08
N ALA A 174 12.16 9.98 11.94
CA ALA A 174 11.27 11.13 12.08
C ALA A 174 12.02 12.40 12.55
N GLU A 175 12.95 12.25 13.51
CA GLU A 175 13.80 13.36 13.96
C GLU A 175 14.72 13.87 12.86
N LEU A 176 15.33 12.98 12.06
CA LEU A 176 16.13 13.39 10.92
C LEU A 176 15.30 14.21 9.91
N LEU A 177 14.07 13.76 9.60
CA LEU A 177 13.19 14.50 8.70
C LEU A 177 12.79 15.87 9.26
N ALA A 178 12.43 15.93 10.54
CA ALA A 178 12.11 17.19 11.20
C ALA A 178 13.31 18.15 11.20
N ARG A 179 14.53 17.60 11.34
CA ARG A 179 15.78 18.36 11.31
C ARG A 179 16.24 18.71 9.90
N TRP A 180 15.67 18.13 8.85
CA TRP A 180 16.11 18.35 7.46
C TRP A 180 16.13 19.82 7.08
N LEU A 181 15.17 20.61 7.58
CA LEU A 181 15.11 22.06 7.38
C LEU A 181 16.30 22.83 7.98
N PHE A 182 17.02 22.21 8.91
CA PHE A 182 18.13 22.78 9.64
C PHE A 182 19.47 22.10 9.32
N LEU A 183 19.47 21.06 8.48
CA LEU A 183 20.69 20.40 8.03
C LEU A 183 21.45 21.35 7.09
N ARG A 184 22.72 21.59 7.41
CA ARG A 184 23.64 22.35 6.56
C ARG A 184 24.46 21.38 5.71
N PRO A 185 24.78 21.73 4.45
CA PRO A 185 25.72 20.95 3.68
C PRO A 185 27.04 20.86 4.44
N LYS A 186 27.67 19.69 4.44
CA LYS A 186 29.03 19.53 4.97
C LYS A 186 29.92 20.51 4.17
N PRO A 187 30.68 21.39 4.83
CA PRO A 187 31.62 22.25 4.12
C PRO A 187 32.58 21.37 3.33
N ALA A 188 32.90 21.79 2.10
CA ALA A 188 33.85 21.07 1.27
C ALA A 188 35.15 20.86 2.07
N ALA A 189 35.70 19.66 2.00
CA ALA A 189 37.03 19.43 2.56
C ALA A 189 37.99 20.45 1.93
N PRO A 190 38.88 21.08 2.71
CA PRO A 190 39.89 21.96 2.13
C PRO A 190 40.63 21.18 1.04
N ALA A 191 40.78 21.79 -0.14
CA ALA A 191 41.54 21.18 -1.23
C ALA A 191 42.90 20.75 -0.67
N ALA A 192 43.25 19.47 -0.85
CA ALA A 192 44.55 18.97 -0.43
C ALA A 192 45.61 19.88 -1.04
N ALA A 193 46.48 20.44 -0.19
CA ALA A 193 47.57 21.27 -0.67
C ALA A 193 48.36 20.46 -1.71
N PRO A 194 48.70 21.05 -2.88
CA PRO A 194 49.51 20.35 -3.85
C PRO A 194 50.82 19.96 -3.17
N THR A 195 51.09 18.65 -3.11
CA THR A 195 52.40 18.12 -2.76
C THR A 195 53.39 18.62 -3.81
N LEU A 196 54.25 19.56 -3.42
CA LEU A 196 55.44 19.96 -4.18
C LEU A 196 56.52 18.88 -4.11
#